data_AF-A0A0G0J633-F1
#
_entry.id   AF-A0A0G0J633-F1
#
_cell.length_a   1.000
_cell.length_b   1.000
_cell.length_c   1.000
_cell.angle_alpha   90.00
_cell.angle_beta   90.00
_cell.angle_gamma   90.00
#
_symmetry.space_group_name_H-M   'P 1'
#
loop_
_entity.id
_entity.type
_entity.pdbx_description
1 polymer ?
#
loop_
_entity_poly.entity_id
_entity_poly.type
_entity_poly.pdbx_seq_one_letter_code
_entity_poly.pdbx_strand_id
1 'polypeptide(L)'
;MNNTCNQCGECCKLFFINLNEEEYNSREFRTIFDDLAVVEDYSIASDCGANFLAKKDDGSCIYLEDNSCSIHESRPQVCRSFFCDSTEDEYQTMREIIKEAKRNLDNVIDPISKKK
;
A
#
# COMPACT_ATOMS: atom_id res chain seq x y z
N MET A 1 -15.36 17.70 2.23
CA MET A 1 -14.27 16.77 1.89
C MET A 1 -12.97 17.53 1.89
N ASN A 2 -12.04 17.12 2.76
CA ASN A 2 -10.69 17.62 2.72
C ASN A 2 -9.90 16.75 1.74
N ASN A 3 -9.76 17.21 0.50
CA ASN A 3 -9.03 16.49 -0.55
C ASN A 3 -7.52 16.73 -0.45
N THR A 4 -7.00 16.80 0.77
CA THR A 4 -5.61 17.13 1.05
C THR A 4 -4.98 15.97 1.80
N CYS A 5 -3.89 15.43 1.25
CA CYS A 5 -3.07 14.47 1.97
C CYS A 5 -2.38 15.17 3.16
N ASN A 6 -2.56 14.64 4.36
CA ASN A 6 -1.88 15.12 5.57
C ASN A 6 -0.61 14.33 5.90
N GLN A 7 -0.14 13.48 4.97
CA GLN A 7 1.03 12.61 5.14
C GLN A 7 0.95 11.65 6.35
N CYS A 8 -0.24 11.20 6.74
CA CYS A 8 -0.41 10.27 7.86
C CYS A 8 0.16 8.85 7.64
N GLY A 9 0.57 8.51 6.41
CA GLY A 9 1.13 7.20 6.07
C GLY A 9 0.14 6.03 6.06
N GLU A 10 -1.16 6.24 6.30
CA GLU A 10 -2.15 5.16 6.35
C GLU A 10 -2.30 4.43 5.01
N CYS A 11 -2.30 5.14 3.88
CA CYS A 11 -2.34 4.49 2.57
C CYS A 11 -1.14 3.56 2.34
N CYS A 12 0.05 3.98 2.78
CA CYS A 12 1.28 3.20 2.67
C CYS A 12 1.21 1.91 3.48
N LYS A 13 0.46 1.89 4.60
CA LYS A 13 0.28 0.72 5.46
C LYS A 13 -0.81 -0.22 4.93
N LEU A 14 -1.84 0.31 4.28
CA LEU A 14 -3.06 -0.44 3.97
C LEU A 14 -3.09 -1.03 2.56
N PHE A 15 -2.58 -0.34 1.54
CA PHE A 15 -2.86 -0.70 0.16
C PHE A 15 -1.68 -1.33 -0.58
N PHE A 16 -1.99 -2.16 -1.56
CA PHE A 16 -1.10 -2.48 -2.66
C PHE A 16 -1.31 -1.42 -3.75
N ILE A 17 -0.25 -0.71 -4.09
CA ILE A 17 -0.30 0.44 -5.00
C ILE A 17 0.10 -0.04 -6.39
N ASN A 18 -0.86 -0.12 -7.31
CA ASN A 18 -0.58 -0.37 -8.73
C ASN A 18 -0.11 0.90 -9.42
N LEU A 19 1.00 0.79 -10.13
CA LEU A 19 1.43 1.78 -11.09
C LEU A 19 0.61 1.64 -12.36
N ASN A 20 0.26 2.77 -12.98
CA ASN A 20 -0.25 2.76 -14.34
C ASN A 20 0.89 2.50 -15.35
N GLU A 21 0.56 2.37 -16.64
CA GLU A 21 1.55 2.06 -17.68
C GLU A 21 2.69 3.07 -17.77
N GLU A 22 2.39 4.36 -17.71
CA GLU A 22 3.40 5.43 -17.77
C GLU A 22 4.33 5.38 -16.55
N GLU A 23 3.76 5.24 -15.35
CA GLU A 23 4.50 5.16 -14.09
C GLU A 23 5.35 3.89 -13.98
N TYR A 24 4.85 2.76 -14.49
CA TYR A 24 5.60 1.51 -14.52
C TYR A 24 6.77 1.60 -15.50
N ASN A 25 6.52 2.15 -16.69
CA ASN A 25 7.53 2.26 -17.74
C ASN A 25 8.59 3.33 -17.44
N SER A 26 8.31 4.32 -16.58
CA SER A 26 9.31 5.33 -16.18
C SER A 26 10.47 4.75 -15.38
N ARG A 27 10.26 3.61 -14.70
CA ARG A 27 11.23 2.95 -13.79
C ARG A 27 11.66 3.83 -12.62
N GLU A 28 10.92 4.89 -12.31
CA GLU A 28 11.20 5.75 -11.15
C GLU A 28 10.82 5.10 -9.81
N PHE A 29 9.90 4.13 -9.85
CA PHE A 29 9.39 3.46 -8.66
C PHE A 29 9.88 2.02 -8.56
N ARG A 30 10.20 1.59 -7.34
CA ARG A 30 10.57 0.21 -7.05
C ARG A 30 9.34 -0.69 -6.99
N THR A 31 9.35 -1.79 -7.74
CA THR A 31 8.25 -2.76 -7.80
C THR A 31 8.55 -4.05 -7.04
N ILE A 32 7.53 -4.86 -6.79
CA ILE A 32 7.64 -6.13 -6.03
C ILE A 32 8.66 -7.10 -6.65
N PHE A 33 8.83 -7.09 -7.97
CA PHE A 33 9.71 -8.05 -8.67
C PHE A 33 10.96 -7.42 -9.28
N ASP A 34 11.34 -6.20 -8.88
CA ASP A 34 12.58 -5.58 -9.38
C ASP A 34 13.82 -6.44 -9.08
N ASP A 35 13.79 -7.22 -7.98
CA ASP A 35 14.88 -8.12 -7.60
C ASP A 35 14.80 -9.50 -8.29
N LEU A 36 13.70 -9.82 -8.98
CA LEU A 36 13.35 -11.15 -9.51
C LEU A 36 12.94 -11.08 -10.99
N ALA A 37 13.88 -10.65 -11.83
CA ALA A 37 13.76 -10.50 -13.29
C ALA A 37 12.69 -9.49 -13.75
N VAL A 38 13.10 -8.61 -14.66
CA VAL A 38 12.26 -7.52 -15.15
C VAL A 38 11.17 -8.07 -16.07
N VAL A 39 9.91 -7.92 -15.66
CA VAL A 39 8.77 -8.02 -16.59
C VAL A 39 8.72 -6.71 -17.39
N GLU A 40 9.19 -6.72 -18.64
CA GLU A 40 9.26 -5.48 -19.45
C GLU A 40 7.89 -5.04 -19.98
N ASP A 41 7.02 -6.00 -20.28
CA ASP A 41 5.69 -5.73 -20.83
C ASP A 41 4.70 -5.35 -19.71
N TYR A 42 4.10 -4.16 -19.81
CA TYR A 42 3.15 -3.68 -18.81
C TYR A 42 1.88 -4.55 -18.72
N SER A 43 1.38 -5.10 -19.84
CA SER A 43 0.17 -5.94 -19.81
C SER A 43 0.42 -7.18 -18.97
N ILE A 44 1.56 -7.85 -19.17
CA ILE A 44 1.97 -9.00 -18.36
C ILE A 44 2.17 -8.56 -16.90
N ALA A 45 2.85 -7.42 -16.67
CA ALA A 45 3.12 -6.93 -15.33
C ALA A 45 1.84 -6.61 -14.55
N SER A 46 0.85 -6.01 -15.20
CA SER A 46 -0.45 -5.69 -14.62
C SER A 46 -1.25 -6.97 -14.32
N ASP A 47 -1.22 -7.96 -15.21
CA ASP A 47 -1.96 -9.21 -15.04
C ASP A 47 -1.41 -10.06 -13.88
N CYS A 48 -0.10 -10.06 -13.66
CA CYS A 48 0.54 -10.82 -12.59
C CYS A 48 0.83 -10.02 -11.31
N GLY A 49 0.52 -8.72 -11.28
CA GLY A 49 0.76 -7.83 -10.14
C GLY A 49 2.23 -7.39 -9.98
N ALA A 50 3.06 -7.55 -11.00
CA ALA A 50 4.43 -7.02 -11.02
C ALA A 50 4.48 -5.49 -11.04
N ASN A 51 3.39 -4.82 -11.45
CA ASN A 51 3.29 -3.35 -11.43
C ASN A 51 2.94 -2.77 -10.05
N PHE A 52 2.93 -3.57 -8.99
CA PHE A 52 2.75 -3.06 -7.64
C PHE A 52 4.05 -2.48 -7.07
N LEU A 53 3.94 -1.38 -6.34
CA LEU A 53 5.05 -0.87 -5.52
C LEU A 53 5.56 -1.95 -4.56
N ALA A 54 6.88 -2.00 -4.40
CA ALA A 54 7.53 -2.89 -3.45
C ALA A 54 7.02 -2.66 -2.01
N LYS A 55 7.06 -3.73 -1.23
CA LYS A 55 6.71 -3.75 0.19
C LYS A 55 7.94 -4.05 1.04
N LYS A 56 7.93 -3.54 2.27
CA LYS A 56 8.86 -3.97 3.32
C LYS A 56 8.42 -5.31 3.90
N ASP A 57 9.28 -5.91 4.71
CA ASP A 57 8.99 -7.17 5.40
C ASP A 57 7.76 -7.10 6.32
N ASP A 58 7.43 -5.91 6.84
CA ASP A 58 6.23 -5.67 7.65
C ASP A 58 4.94 -5.45 6.83
N GLY A 59 5.03 -5.54 5.50
CA GLY A 59 3.92 -5.37 4.57
C GLY A 59 3.57 -3.90 4.25
N SER A 60 4.26 -2.93 4.85
CA SER A 60 4.11 -1.52 4.50
C SER A 60 4.80 -1.19 3.17
N CYS A 61 4.37 -0.12 2.50
CA CYS A 61 5.01 0.38 1.29
C CYS A 61 6.51 0.65 1.53
N ILE A 62 7.35 0.34 0.54
CA ILE A 62 8.79 0.58 0.59
C ILE A 62 9.14 2.05 0.88
N TYR A 63 8.27 2.99 0.46
CA TYR A 63 8.44 4.44 0.63
C TYR A 63 7.81 5.02 1.92
N LEU A 64 7.39 4.18 2.87
CA LEU A 64 6.97 4.65 4.19
C LEU A 64 8.19 4.93 5.06
N GLU A 65 8.49 6.17 5.40
CA GLU A 65 9.63 6.54 6.27
C GLU A 65 9.12 7.42 7.41
N ASP A 66 9.50 7.09 8.66
CA ASP A 66 9.08 7.83 9.86
C ASP A 66 7.55 8.09 9.96
N ASN A 67 6.74 7.09 9.57
CA ASN A 67 5.28 7.17 9.46
C ASN A 67 4.74 8.17 8.40
N SER A 68 5.59 8.64 7.50
CA SER A 68 5.24 9.55 6.40
C SER A 68 5.63 8.98 5.03
N CYS A 69 5.05 9.51 3.96
CA CYS A 69 5.38 9.10 2.59
C CYS A 69 6.61 9.86 2.09
N SER A 70 7.73 9.16 1.86
CA SER A 70 8.98 9.82 1.40
C SER A 70 8.90 10.33 -0.04
N ILE A 71 7.99 9.78 -0.84
CA ILE A 71 7.72 10.21 -2.23
C ILE A 71 6.44 11.05 -2.34
N HIS A 72 6.02 11.77 -1.29
CA HIS A 72 4.74 12.48 -1.29
C HIS A 72 4.51 13.34 -2.55
N GLU A 73 5.50 14.15 -2.96
CA GLU A 73 5.35 15.02 -4.13
C GLU A 73 5.23 14.24 -5.45
N SER A 74 6.07 13.22 -5.65
CA SER A 74 6.10 12.38 -6.85
C SER A 74 5.19 11.15 -6.80
N ARG A 75 4.36 10.99 -5.76
CA ARG A 75 3.56 9.78 -5.53
C ARG A 75 2.71 9.36 -6.74
N PRO A 76 2.49 8.05 -6.96
CA PRO A 76 1.64 7.56 -8.04
C PRO A 76 0.23 8.15 -8.01
N GLN A 77 -0.42 8.19 -9.16
CA GLN A 77 -1.75 8.76 -9.36
C GLN A 77 -2.78 8.14 -8.40
N VAL A 78 -2.76 6.82 -8.22
CA VAL A 78 -3.68 6.14 -7.29
C VAL A 78 -3.49 6.59 -5.85
N CYS A 79 -2.26 6.93 -5.43
CA CYS A 79 -1.97 7.48 -4.10
C CYS A 79 -2.55 8.90 -3.91
N ARG A 80 -2.82 9.64 -4.99
CA ARG A 80 -3.41 10.98 -4.93
C ARG A 80 -4.91 10.95 -4.67
N SER A 81 -5.56 9.83 -4.96
CA SER A 81 -7.00 9.66 -4.81
C SER A 81 -7.43 9.22 -3.41
N PHE A 82 -6.48 8.87 -2.53
CA PHE A 82 -6.79 8.43 -1.17
C PHE A 82 -6.71 9.58 -0.15
N PHE A 83 -7.76 9.73 0.66
CA PHE A 83 -7.80 10.67 1.78
C PHE A 83 -8.15 9.93 3.07
N CYS A 84 -7.29 10.05 4.08
CA CYS A 84 -7.42 9.34 5.35
C CYS A 84 -8.59 9.84 6.21
N ASP A 85 -9.21 10.95 5.86
CA ASP A 85 -10.38 11.54 6.48
C ASP A 85 -11.61 11.46 5.55
N SER A 86 -11.56 10.59 4.52
CA SER A 86 -12.71 10.31 3.67
C SER A 86 -13.90 9.82 4.48
N THR A 87 -15.04 10.46 4.29
CA THR A 87 -16.30 10.16 4.98
C THR A 87 -17.22 9.25 4.15
N GLU A 88 -16.78 8.76 2.99
CA GLU A 88 -17.61 7.85 2.18
C GLU A 88 -17.83 6.52 2.91
N ASP A 89 -19.05 6.00 2.83
CA ASP A 89 -19.48 4.81 3.57
C ASP A 89 -18.62 3.58 3.24
N GLU A 90 -18.16 3.44 2.00
CA GLU A 90 -17.26 2.35 1.57
C GLU A 90 -15.94 2.35 2.35
N TYR A 91 -15.35 3.53 2.57
CA TYR A 91 -14.10 3.65 3.34
C TYR A 91 -14.32 3.39 4.83
N GLN A 92 -15.45 3.82 5.38
CA GLN A 92 -15.77 3.55 6.79
C GLN A 92 -15.96 2.05 7.01
N THR A 93 -16.72 1.38 6.14
CA THR A 93 -16.92 -0.07 6.17
C THR A 93 -15.59 -0.81 6.09
N MET A 94 -14.70 -0.43 5.16
CA MET A 94 -13.38 -1.04 5.03
C MET A 94 -12.54 -0.88 6.30
N ARG A 95 -12.57 0.30 6.95
CA ARG A 95 -11.84 0.54 8.23
C ARG A 95 -12.34 -0.37 9.34
N GLU A 96 -13.64 -0.58 9.44
CA GLU A 96 -14.23 -1.46 10.46
C GLU A 96 -13.81 -2.91 10.24
N ILE A 97 -13.87 -3.40 9.00
CA ILE A 97 -13.41 -4.75 8.61
C ILE A 97 -11.94 -4.94 8.98
N ILE A 98 -11.06 -3.99 8.61
CA ILE A 98 -9.63 -4.05 8.94
C ILE A 98 -9.43 -4.08 10.46
N LYS A 99 -10.14 -3.22 11.21
CA LYS A 99 -10.03 -3.14 12.68
C LYS A 99 -10.50 -4.44 13.36
N GLU A 100 -11.51 -5.11 12.82
CA GLU A 100 -11.98 -6.39 13.30
C GLU A 100 -10.99 -7.52 12.95
N ALA A 101 -10.52 -7.57 11.71
CA ALA A 101 -9.51 -8.53 11.28
C ALA A 101 -8.23 -8.43 12.11
N LYS A 102 -7.77 -7.22 12.42
CA LYS A 102 -6.59 -6.97 13.26
C LYS A 102 -6.80 -7.48 14.69
N ARG A 103 -7.95 -7.17 15.31
CA ARG A 103 -8.33 -7.71 16.62
C ARG A 103 -8.34 -9.24 16.63
N ASN A 104 -8.89 -9.86 15.60
CA ASN A 104 -8.94 -11.31 15.49
C ASN A 104 -7.55 -11.93 15.30
N LEU A 105 -6.68 -11.31 14.50
CA LEU A 105 -5.31 -11.75 14.33
C LEU A 105 -4.51 -11.67 15.64
N ASP A 106 -4.61 -10.55 16.36
CA ASP A 106 -3.97 -10.38 17.67
C ASP A 106 -4.46 -11.45 18.66
N ASN A 107 -5.76 -11.73 18.67
CA ASN A 107 -6.34 -12.80 19.49
C ASN A 107 -5.89 -14.22 19.10
N VAL A 108 -5.31 -14.43 17.92
CA VAL A 108 -4.75 -15.73 17.50
C VAL A 108 -3.25 -15.79 17.78
N ILE A 109 -2.51 -14.72 17.50
CA ILE A 109 -1.06 -14.65 17.71
C ILE A 109 -0.74 -14.66 19.21
N ASP A 110 -1.45 -13.88 20.02
CA ASP A 110 -1.21 -13.70 21.45
C ASP A 110 -1.36 -15.00 22.29
N PRO A 111 -2.32 -15.91 22.00
CA PRO A 111 -2.34 -17.24 22.62
C PRO A 111 -1.30 -18.23 22.07
N ILE A 112 -0.74 -18.02 20.87
CA ILE A 112 0.36 -18.85 20.34
C ILE A 112 1.69 -18.43 20.98
N SER A 113 1.95 -17.13 21.12
CA SER A 113 3.17 -16.60 21.73
C SER A 113 3.26 -16.88 23.24
N LYS A 114 2.13 -17.08 23.94
CA LYS A 114 2.08 -17.51 25.36
C LYS A 114 2.17 -19.03 25.57
N LYS A 115 2.25 -19.84 24.51
CA LYS A 115 2.36 -21.31 24.56
C LYS A 115 3.81 -21.84 24.39
N LYS A 116 4.81 -20.97 24.39
CA LYS A 116 6.23 -21.33 24.45
C LYS A 116 6.78 -21.19 25.85
#